data_AF-A0A937ZLR9-F1
#
_entry.id   AF-A0A937ZLR9-F1
#
_cell.length_a   1.000
_cell.length_b   1.000
_cell.length_c   1.000
_cell.angle_alpha   90.00
_cell.angle_beta   90.00
_cell.angle_gamma   90.00
#
_symmetry.space_group_name_H-M   'P 1'
#
loop_
_entity.id
_entity.type
_entity.pdbx_description
1 polymer ?
#
loop_
_entity_poly.entity_id
_entity_poly.type
_entity_poly.pdbx_seq_one_letter_code
_entity_poly.pdbx_strand_id
1 'polypeptide(L)'
;HVALVKGDVAGDGPVLVRMHALNLLTDVLGERAHGHGHELQASMRAIGRAGRGVIVLIRDPLPTSLSDRVKRRNGEGPDGAELRDYGVGAQILLDLGVKEMILLTNAQRTIVGLDGYGLKVVERRAVPPSED
;
A
#
# COMPACT_ATOMS: atom_id res chain seq x y z
N HIS A 1 -4.58 -7.43 7.96
CA HIS A 1 -4.73 -6.16 7.24
C HIS A 1 -4.99 -5.09 8.29
N VAL A 2 -4.43 -3.89 8.10
CA VAL A 2 -4.62 -2.76 9.03
C VAL A 2 -4.87 -1.52 8.19
N ALA A 3 -5.83 -0.68 8.57
CA ALA A 3 -6.04 0.63 7.97
C ALA A 3 -5.60 1.73 8.94
N LEU A 4 -4.77 2.65 8.46
CA LEU A 4 -4.42 3.87 9.17
C LEU A 4 -5.17 5.01 8.51
N VAL A 5 -6.05 5.69 9.27
CA VAL A 5 -6.93 6.73 8.75
C VAL A 5 -6.52 8.09 9.33
N LYS A 6 -6.44 9.09 8.47
CA LYS A 6 -6.22 10.48 8.82
C LYS A 6 -7.40 11.32 8.31
N GLY A 7 -8.03 12.06 9.21
CA GLY A 7 -9.17 12.93 8.87
C GLY A 7 -10.46 12.16 8.59
N ASP A 8 -11.46 12.87 8.04
CA ASP A 8 -12.72 12.27 7.56
C ASP A 8 -12.57 11.80 6.11
N VAL A 9 -12.76 10.51 5.90
CA VAL A 9 -12.59 9.85 4.59
C VAL A 9 -13.92 9.36 3.99
N ALA A 10 -15.03 9.49 4.71
CA ALA A 10 -16.37 9.11 4.24
C ALA A 10 -17.10 10.26 3.52
N GLY A 11 -16.63 11.50 3.70
CA GLY A 11 -17.16 12.68 3.02
C GLY A 11 -16.86 12.73 1.51
N ASP A 12 -17.39 13.77 0.87
CA ASP A 12 -17.26 13.95 -0.58
C ASP A 12 -15.83 14.21 -1.05
N GLY A 13 -15.56 13.77 -2.28
CA GLY A 13 -14.32 14.03 -3.00
C GLY A 13 -13.17 13.04 -2.75
N PRO A 14 -12.09 13.11 -3.57
CA PRO A 14 -11.06 12.08 -3.59
C PRO A 14 -10.23 11.99 -2.32
N VAL A 15 -10.04 10.77 -1.81
CA VAL A 15 -9.19 10.47 -0.64
C VAL A 15 -7.79 10.10 -1.09
N LEU A 16 -6.75 10.59 -0.42
CA LEU A 16 -5.38 10.15 -0.69
C LEU A 16 -5.16 8.76 -0.08
N VAL A 17 -4.87 7.76 -0.92
CA VAL A 17 -4.81 6.36 -0.50
C VAL A 17 -3.46 5.72 -0.84
N ARG A 18 -2.89 4.98 0.10
CA ARG A 18 -1.77 4.07 -0.14
C ARG A 18 -2.16 2.64 0.16
N MET A 19 -2.06 1.77 -0.84
CA MET A 19 -2.12 0.31 -0.68
C MET A 19 -0.69 -0.19 -0.51
N HIS A 20 -0.34 -0.68 0.68
CA HIS A 20 1.03 -1.04 1.02
C HIS A 20 1.12 -2.52 1.39
N ALA A 21 1.86 -3.29 0.60
CA ALA A 21 2.21 -4.67 0.95
C ALA A 21 3.30 -4.65 2.03
N LEU A 22 2.93 -4.98 3.27
CA LEU A 22 3.84 -4.89 4.41
C LEU A 22 5.07 -5.77 4.21
N ASN A 23 6.24 -5.16 4.36
CA ASN A 23 7.52 -5.82 4.32
C ASN A 23 8.27 -5.58 5.64
N LEU A 24 8.37 -6.62 6.46
CA LEU A 24 9.03 -6.54 7.76
C LEU A 24 10.49 -6.03 7.66
N LEU A 25 11.23 -6.41 6.62
CA LEU A 25 12.63 -6.02 6.47
C LEU A 25 12.76 -4.50 6.25
N THR A 26 11.97 -3.92 5.34
CA THR A 26 12.09 -2.49 5.00
C THR A 26 11.28 -1.60 5.94
N ASP A 27 10.10 -2.03 6.36
CA ASP A 27 9.13 -1.16 7.05
C ASP A 27 9.31 -1.17 8.57
N VAL A 28 9.82 -2.28 9.12
CA VAL A 28 10.01 -2.46 10.57
C VAL A 28 11.49 -2.43 10.93
N LEU A 29 12.32 -3.18 10.21
CA LEU A 29 13.77 -3.27 10.50
C LEU A 29 14.59 -2.18 9.79
N GLY A 30 13.98 -1.38 8.91
CA GLY A 30 14.63 -0.26 8.24
C GLY A 30 15.69 -0.68 7.21
N GLU A 31 15.60 -1.89 6.65
CA GLU A 31 16.51 -2.36 5.62
C GLU A 31 16.46 -1.44 4.39
N ARG A 32 17.63 -0.93 4.00
CA ARG A 32 17.80 -0.09 2.80
C ARG A 32 18.23 -0.99 1.64
N ALA A 33 17.26 -1.55 0.93
CA ALA A 33 17.51 -2.28 -0.31
C ALA A 33 17.30 -1.36 -1.52
N HIS A 34 18.35 -1.16 -2.32
CA HIS A 34 18.32 -0.63 -3.70
C HIS A 34 17.37 0.56 -3.98
N GLY A 35 17.34 1.57 -3.09
CA GLY A 35 16.59 2.81 -3.33
C GLY A 35 15.08 2.77 -3.05
N HIS A 36 14.54 1.66 -2.52
CA HIS A 36 13.13 1.52 -2.15
C HIS A 36 12.87 1.61 -0.64
N GLY A 37 13.83 2.16 0.11
CA GLY A 37 13.66 2.39 1.54
C GLY A 37 12.60 3.46 1.80
N HIS A 38 11.71 3.18 2.74
CA HIS A 38 10.85 4.17 3.38
C HIS A 38 9.58 4.62 2.61
N GLU A 39 9.07 3.85 1.64
CA GLU A 39 7.80 4.20 0.97
C GLU A 39 6.62 4.28 1.94
N LEU A 40 6.59 3.44 2.98
CA LEU A 40 5.55 3.50 4.01
C LEU A 40 5.60 4.83 4.75
N GLN A 41 6.78 5.21 5.25
CA GLN A 41 7.00 6.44 6.01
C GLN A 41 6.77 7.68 5.13
N ALA A 42 7.21 7.66 3.88
CA ALA A 42 6.95 8.73 2.92
C ALA A 42 5.45 8.87 2.63
N SER A 43 4.72 7.76 2.49
CA SER A 43 3.26 7.77 2.32
C SER A 43 2.55 8.33 3.57
N MET A 44 3.00 7.92 4.77
CA MET A 44 2.50 8.47 6.04
C MET A 44 2.72 9.98 6.13
N ARG A 45 3.90 10.49 5.73
CA ARG A 45 4.16 11.93 5.68
C ARG A 45 3.28 12.65 4.67
N ALA A 46 3.12 12.09 3.47
CA ALA A 46 2.29 12.67 2.42
C ALA A 46 0.82 12.79 2.87
N ILE A 47 0.25 11.71 3.43
CA ILE A 47 -1.11 11.70 3.97
C ILE A 47 -1.24 12.59 5.21
N GLY A 48 -0.22 12.61 6.07
CA GLY A 48 -0.16 13.51 7.21
C GLY A 48 -0.23 14.98 6.80
N ARG A 49 0.54 15.38 5.78
CA ARG A 49 0.53 16.73 5.20
C ARG A 49 -0.81 17.06 4.52
N ALA A 50 -1.41 16.10 3.81
CA ALA A 50 -2.72 16.29 3.18
C ALA A 50 -3.87 16.41 4.20
N GLY A 51 -3.71 15.88 5.41
CA GLY A 51 -4.72 15.93 6.47
C GLY A 51 -5.93 15.01 6.27
N ARG A 52 -6.03 14.35 5.11
CA ARG A 52 -7.09 13.43 4.72
C ARG A 52 -6.54 12.27 3.91
N GLY A 53 -6.63 11.04 4.42
CA GLY A 53 -6.16 9.86 3.67
C GLY A 53 -6.19 8.55 4.43
N VAL A 54 -5.92 7.46 3.71
CA VAL A 54 -5.88 6.09 4.23
C VAL A 54 -4.62 5.37 3.78
N ILE A 55 -3.96 4.68 4.70
CA ILE A 55 -2.97 3.65 4.36
C ILE A 55 -3.55 2.28 4.70
N VAL A 56 -3.69 1.42 3.71
CA VAL A 56 -4.06 0.03 3.92
C VAL A 56 -2.79 -0.82 3.89
N LEU A 57 -2.42 -1.35 5.05
CA LEU A 57 -1.37 -2.33 5.22
C LEU A 57 -1.92 -3.73 4.90
N ILE A 58 -1.53 -4.25 3.74
CA ILE A 58 -1.82 -5.60 3.28
C ILE A 58 -0.77 -6.51 3.90
N ARG A 59 -1.22 -7.46 4.73
CA ARG A 59 -0.33 -8.45 5.33
C ARG A 59 -0.23 -9.64 4.38
N ASP A 60 0.94 -10.25 4.31
CA ASP A 60 1.04 -11.58 3.75
C ASP A 60 0.47 -12.60 4.77
N PRO A 61 -0.48 -13.47 4.38
CA PRO A 61 -1.04 -14.46 5.29
C PRO A 61 -0.10 -15.64 5.54
N LEU A 62 0.92 -15.86 4.71
CA LEU A 62 1.74 -17.08 4.80
C LEU A 62 2.70 -17.02 6.01
N PRO A 63 2.80 -18.10 6.82
CA PRO A 63 3.78 -18.16 7.90
C PRO A 63 5.23 -18.07 7.42
N THR A 64 5.50 -18.44 6.16
CA THR A 64 6.84 -18.51 5.56
C THR A 64 7.26 -17.26 4.80
N SER A 65 6.42 -16.21 4.72
CA SER A 65 6.65 -15.05 3.87
C SER A 65 7.99 -14.37 4.08
N LEU A 66 8.43 -14.27 5.34
CA LEU A 66 9.73 -13.70 5.68
C LEU A 66 10.87 -14.61 5.24
N SER A 67 10.83 -15.90 5.58
CA SER A 67 11.86 -16.87 5.19
C SER A 67 11.96 -17.01 3.68
N ASP A 68 10.83 -17.00 2.96
CA ASP A 68 10.79 -17.12 1.50
C ASP A 68 11.34 -15.86 0.83
N ARG A 69 11.09 -14.67 1.41
CA ARG A 69 11.70 -13.42 0.96
C ARG A 69 13.21 -13.41 1.16
N VAL A 70 13.70 -13.92 2.30
CA VAL A 70 15.15 -14.06 2.57
C VAL A 70 15.79 -15.07 1.62
N LYS A 71 15.18 -16.24 1.42
CA LYS A 71 15.66 -17.24 0.45
C LYS A 71 15.76 -16.64 -0.96
N ARG A 72 14.70 -15.98 -1.44
CA ARG A 72 14.71 -15.33 -2.77
C ARG A 72 15.83 -14.32 -2.92
N ARG A 73 16.08 -13.53 -1.87
CA ARG A 73 17.20 -12.56 -1.85
C ARG A 73 18.56 -13.25 -1.97
N ASN A 74 18.69 -14.48 -1.45
CA ASN A 74 19.90 -15.30 -1.58
C ASN A 74 19.96 -16.09 -2.90
N GLY A 75 19.02 -15.86 -3.83
CA GLY A 75 18.92 -16.62 -5.09
C GLY A 75 18.29 -18.00 -4.93
N GLU A 76 17.66 -18.29 -3.79
CA GLU A 76 17.05 -19.57 -3.48
C GLU A 76 15.51 -19.45 -3.46
N GLY A 77 14.80 -20.33 -4.15
CA GLY A 77 13.33 -20.43 -4.06
C GLY A 77 12.57 -19.84 -5.24
N PRO A 78 11.26 -20.17 -5.35
CA PRO A 78 10.44 -19.87 -6.52
C PRO A 78 10.15 -18.37 -6.67
N ASP A 79 9.98 -17.93 -7.93
CA ASP A 79 9.50 -16.59 -8.25
C ASP A 79 8.18 -16.30 -7.51
N GLY A 80 8.12 -15.15 -6.85
CA GLY A 80 7.07 -14.85 -5.87
C GLY A 80 5.68 -14.75 -6.48
N ALA A 81 4.70 -15.29 -5.75
CA ALA A 81 3.28 -15.16 -6.08
C ALA A 81 2.85 -13.69 -6.13
N GLU A 82 2.12 -13.33 -7.18
CA GLU A 82 1.52 -12.00 -7.34
C GLU A 82 0.50 -11.73 -6.22
N LEU A 83 0.55 -10.51 -5.68
CA LEU A 83 -0.32 -10.03 -4.61
C LEU A 83 -1.81 -10.18 -4.99
N ARG A 84 -2.44 -11.23 -4.47
CA ARG A 84 -3.88 -11.55 -4.62
C ARG A 84 -4.79 -10.81 -3.63
N ASP A 85 -4.21 -10.11 -2.65
CA ASP A 85 -4.98 -9.53 -1.52
C ASP A 85 -5.48 -8.09 -1.74
N TYR A 86 -5.39 -7.55 -2.95
CA TYR A 86 -5.96 -6.22 -3.26
C TYR A 86 -7.48 -6.18 -3.08
N GLY A 87 -8.18 -7.30 -3.22
CA GLY A 87 -9.63 -7.38 -2.97
C GLY A 87 -10.01 -7.08 -1.52
N VAL A 88 -9.27 -7.61 -0.55
CA VAL A 88 -9.51 -7.30 0.88
C VAL A 88 -9.22 -5.84 1.16
N GLY A 89 -8.16 -5.29 0.58
CA GLY A 89 -7.86 -3.86 0.72
C GLY A 89 -8.93 -2.95 0.09
N ALA A 90 -9.54 -3.37 -1.03
CA ALA A 90 -10.68 -2.68 -1.63
C ALA A 90 -11.91 -2.71 -0.71
N GLN A 91 -12.22 -3.85 -0.11
CA GLN A 91 -13.34 -3.97 0.85
C GLN A 91 -13.14 -3.06 2.07
N ILE A 92 -11.92 -3.00 2.60
CA ILE A 92 -11.57 -2.09 3.70
C ILE A 92 -11.84 -0.63 3.32
N LEU A 93 -11.46 -0.20 2.11
CA LEU A 93 -11.70 1.17 1.66
C LEU A 93 -13.19 1.47 1.49
N LEU A 94 -13.97 0.51 0.99
CA LEU A 94 -15.42 0.63 0.85
C LEU A 94 -16.09 0.76 2.23
N ASP A 95 -15.71 -0.07 3.20
CA ASP A 95 -16.23 -0.02 4.57
C ASP A 95 -15.90 1.30 5.28
N LEU A 96 -14.78 1.93 4.91
CA LEU A 96 -14.39 3.26 5.38
C LEU A 96 -15.17 4.40 4.67
N GLY A 97 -16.02 4.08 3.70
CA GLY A 97 -16.81 5.06 2.94
C GLY A 97 -16.06 5.72 1.78
N VAL A 98 -14.87 5.24 1.42
CA VAL A 98 -14.11 5.78 0.28
C VAL A 98 -14.80 5.39 -1.02
N LYS A 99 -14.94 6.35 -1.93
CA LYS A 99 -15.52 6.14 -3.28
C LYS A 99 -14.54 6.52 -4.38
N GLU A 100 -13.95 7.71 -4.26
CA GLU A 100 -12.93 8.21 -5.16
C GLU A 100 -11.60 8.33 -4.42
N MET A 101 -10.50 7.98 -5.09
CA MET A 101 -9.17 8.06 -4.49
C MET A 101 -8.09 8.56 -5.44
N ILE A 102 -7.12 9.24 -4.85
CA ILE A 102 -5.80 9.52 -5.42
C ILE A 102 -4.87 8.43 -4.89
N LEU A 103 -4.40 7.55 -5.76
CA LEU A 103 -3.60 6.40 -5.37
C LEU A 103 -2.10 6.75 -5.35
N LEU A 104 -1.47 6.61 -4.19
CA LEU A 104 -0.03 6.71 -3.98
C LEU A 104 0.67 5.39 -4.35
N THR A 105 1.25 5.32 -5.55
CA THR A 105 1.95 4.12 -6.05
C THR A 105 3.12 4.46 -6.96
N ASN A 106 4.21 3.72 -6.81
CA ASN A 106 5.35 3.72 -7.74
C ASN A 106 5.30 2.52 -8.71
N ALA A 107 4.40 1.57 -8.48
CA ALA A 107 4.21 0.43 -9.36
C ALA A 107 3.34 0.82 -10.56
N GLN A 108 3.77 0.45 -11.76
CA GLN A 108 2.98 0.60 -12.98
C GLN A 108 1.91 -0.50 -13.15
N ARG A 109 1.72 -1.35 -12.14
CA ARG A 109 0.73 -2.43 -12.19
C ARG A 109 -0.68 -1.85 -12.13
N THR A 110 -1.50 -2.20 -13.11
CA THR A 110 -2.94 -1.93 -13.08
C THR A 110 -3.57 -2.72 -11.94
N ILE A 111 -4.16 -2.02 -10.96
CA ILE A 111 -4.98 -2.69 -9.96
C ILE A 111 -6.30 -3.05 -10.64
N VAL A 112 -6.43 -4.31 -11.06
CA VAL A 112 -7.63 -4.83 -11.71
C VAL A 112 -8.69 -5.10 -10.64
N GLY A 113 -9.95 -4.74 -10.92
CA GLY A 113 -11.10 -5.12 -10.10
C GLY A 113 -11.59 -4.09 -9.08
N LEU A 114 -10.95 -2.92 -8.96
CA LEU A 114 -11.42 -1.85 -8.05
C LEU A 114 -12.80 -1.31 -8.43
N ASP A 115 -13.08 -1.20 -9.74
CA ASP A 115 -14.37 -0.72 -10.24
C ASP A 115 -15.53 -1.63 -9.79
N GLY A 116 -15.28 -2.94 -9.62
CA GLY A 116 -16.26 -3.90 -9.11
C GLY A 116 -16.62 -3.69 -7.63
N TYR A 117 -15.82 -2.93 -6.88
CA TYR A 117 -16.09 -2.53 -5.50
C TYR A 117 -16.70 -1.13 -5.39
N GLY A 118 -16.99 -0.46 -6.52
CA GLY A 118 -17.43 0.93 -6.52
C GLY A 118 -16.33 1.94 -6.15
N LEU A 119 -15.06 1.53 -6.24
CA LEU A 119 -13.91 2.38 -5.98
C LEU A 119 -13.32 2.89 -7.29
N LYS A 120 -13.14 4.21 -7.38
CA LYS A 120 -12.60 4.88 -8.57
C LYS A 120 -11.25 5.53 -8.26
N VAL A 121 -10.22 5.13 -8.98
CA VAL A 121 -8.92 5.83 -8.97
C VAL A 121 -9.02 7.03 -9.91
N VAL A 122 -9.20 8.23 -9.36
CA VAL A 122 -9.29 9.47 -10.15
C VAL A 122 -7.92 10.02 -10.55
N GLU A 123 -6.88 9.64 -9.80
CA GLU A 123 -5.51 10.06 -10.06
C GLU A 123 -4.52 9.04 -9.50
N ARG A 124 -3.36 8.88 -10.16
CA ARG A 124 -2.21 8.17 -9.61
C ARG A 124 -1.08 9.15 -9.37
N ARG A 125 -0.53 9.15 -8.15
CA ARG A 125 0.62 9.95 -7.77
C ARG A 125 1.75 9.03 -7.31
N ALA A 126 2.97 9.35 -7.71
CA ALA A 126 4.15 8.69 -7.17
C ALA A 126 4.23 8.94 -5.66
N VAL A 127 4.78 7.97 -4.92
CA VAL A 127 5.14 8.21 -3.52
C VAL A 127 6.29 9.23 -3.53
N PRO A 128 6.20 10.32 -2.75
CA PRO A 128 7.30 11.26 -2.65
C PRO A 128 8.59 10.55 -2.21
N PRO A 129 9.77 10.97 -2.72
CA PRO A 129 11.03 10.43 -2.25
C PRO A 129 11.15 10.64 -0.73
N SER A 130 11.76 9.69 -0.03
CA SER A 130 12.09 9.86 1.37
C SER A 130 13.17 10.94 1.51
N GLU A 131 12.91 11.93 2.35
CA GLU A 131 13.91 12.92 2.78
C GLU A 131 14.80 12.24 3.85
N ASP A 132 15.75 11.40 3.42
CA ASP A 132 16.78 10.77 4.28
C ASP A 132 18.16 10.88 3.62
#